data_AF-A0AAP1RBJ8-F1
#
_entry.id   AF-A0AAP1RBJ8-F1
#
_cell.length_a   1.000
_cell.length_b   1.000
_cell.length_c   1.000
_cell.angle_alpha   90.00
_cell.angle_beta   90.00
_cell.angle_gamma   90.00
#
_symmetry.space_group_name_H-M   'P 1'
#
loop_
_entity.id
_entity.type
_entity.pdbx_description
1 polymer ?
#
loop_
_entity_poly.entity_id
_entity_poly.type
_entity_poly.pdbx_seq_one_letter_code
_entity_poly.pdbx_strand_id
1 'polypeptide(L)'
;MFGLRKVNRNTHTFETTFQNWKENGEDVALLMPEFSAKWLPIAEESGSWSGWVLLGEIFPLISSELAGMALMPEMERLIGECLSLSSSPLNLKHPELKYNRLRVGKVFDGVLSPAQPLIRIWTGELNLWLDKVTVCQYGNAPALDKKSLYCSIHFVIGFSKTCYRSLVDIEVGDVLLISNNLAYA
;
A
#
# COMPACT_ATOMS: atom_id res chain seq x y z
N MET A 1 -20.43 -17.83 10.97
CA MET A 1 -19.18 -17.63 10.22
C MET A 1 -18.64 -16.24 10.56
N PHE A 2 -17.56 -16.14 11.33
CA PHE A 2 -16.90 -14.86 11.57
C PHE A 2 -16.45 -14.30 10.22
N GLY A 3 -16.92 -13.11 9.86
CA GLY A 3 -16.52 -12.42 8.63
C GLY A 3 -15.07 -11.95 8.73
N LEU A 4 -14.14 -12.90 8.77
CA LEU A 4 -12.73 -12.65 8.65
C LEU A 4 -12.50 -12.16 7.22
N ARG A 5 -12.54 -10.84 7.03
CA ARG A 5 -11.98 -10.23 5.83
C ARG A 5 -10.51 -10.64 5.80
N LYS A 6 -10.13 -11.38 4.76
CA LYS A 6 -8.74 -11.70 4.47
C LYS A 6 -8.02 -10.38 4.23
N VAL A 7 -7.44 -9.82 5.29
CA VAL A 7 -6.65 -8.60 5.20
C VAL A 7 -5.50 -8.90 4.25
N ASN A 8 -5.51 -8.25 3.09
CA ASN A 8 -4.42 -8.39 2.14
C ASN A 8 -3.17 -7.85 2.83
N ARG A 9 -2.23 -8.75 3.12
CA ARG A 9 -0.99 -8.44 3.84
C ARG A 9 -0.24 -7.28 3.19
N ASN A 10 -0.34 -7.14 1.87
CA ASN A 10 0.29 -6.06 1.11
C ASN A 10 -0.40 -4.71 1.38
N THR A 11 -1.73 -4.67 1.40
CA THR A 11 -2.49 -3.44 1.68
C THR A 11 -2.26 -2.96 3.12
N HIS A 12 -2.26 -3.87 4.09
CA HIS A 12 -1.96 -3.51 5.48
C HIS A 12 -0.52 -3.03 5.67
N THR A 13 0.44 -3.67 5.00
CA THR A 13 1.86 -3.26 5.00
C THR A 13 2.03 -1.85 4.45
N PHE A 14 1.31 -1.55 3.37
CA PHE A 14 1.36 -0.28 2.67
C PHE A 14 0.78 0.86 3.51
N GLU A 15 -0.42 0.66 4.09
CA GLU A 15 -1.05 1.63 4.99
C GLU A 15 -0.23 1.87 6.27
N THR A 16 0.35 0.81 6.85
CA THR A 16 1.22 0.94 8.04
C THR A 16 2.46 1.77 7.73
N THR A 17 3.06 1.57 6.55
CA THR A 17 4.25 2.31 6.11
C THR A 17 3.93 3.80 5.92
N PHE A 18 2.80 4.11 5.29
CA PHE A 18 2.33 5.49 5.17
C PHE A 18 2.13 6.18 6.52
N GLN A 19 1.46 5.53 7.47
CA GLN A 19 1.24 6.11 8.80
C GLN A 19 2.55 6.33 9.53
N ASN A 20 3.48 5.37 9.48
CA ASN A 20 4.78 5.52 10.13
C ASN A 20 5.57 6.71 9.58
N TRP A 21 5.59 6.92 8.26
CA TRP A 21 6.25 8.10 7.68
C TRP A 21 5.55 9.41 8.08
N LYS A 22 4.22 9.41 8.07
CA LYS A 22 3.44 10.58 8.48
C LYS A 22 3.66 10.94 9.95
N GLU A 23 3.71 9.96 10.84
CA GLU A 23 3.98 10.14 12.28
C GLU A 23 5.40 10.64 12.55
N ASN A 24 6.37 10.24 11.73
CA ASN A 24 7.76 10.73 11.79
C ASN A 24 7.95 12.11 11.12
N GLY A 25 6.88 12.74 10.61
CA GLY A 25 6.92 14.08 10.03
C GLY A 25 7.48 14.16 8.61
N GLU A 26 7.51 13.05 7.88
CA GLU A 26 7.91 13.01 6.47
C GLU A 26 6.82 13.61 5.57
N ASP A 27 7.23 14.25 4.46
CA ASP A 27 6.29 14.80 3.46
C ASP A 27 5.76 13.67 2.56
N VAL A 28 4.80 12.93 3.12
CA VAL A 28 4.12 11.81 2.47
C VAL A 28 2.63 12.06 2.34
N ALA A 29 2.06 11.70 1.19
CA ALA A 29 0.63 11.81 0.94
C ALA A 29 0.09 10.52 0.31
N LEU A 30 -1.08 10.08 0.74
CA LEU A 30 -1.77 8.94 0.15
C LEU A 30 -2.81 9.47 -0.84
N LEU A 31 -2.51 9.42 -2.14
CA LEU A 31 -3.27 10.11 -3.18
C LEU A 31 -3.52 9.20 -4.39
N MET A 32 -4.57 9.53 -5.15
CA MET A 32 -4.72 8.97 -6.48
C MET A 32 -3.72 9.67 -7.42
N PRO A 33 -2.98 8.92 -8.26
CA PRO A 33 -2.06 9.51 -9.22
C PRO A 33 -2.83 10.38 -10.22
N GLU A 34 -2.15 11.41 -10.74
CA GLU A 34 -2.75 12.36 -11.67
C GLU A 34 -3.24 11.69 -12.97
N PHE A 35 -4.33 12.23 -13.50
CA PHE A 35 -4.88 11.80 -14.78
C PHE A 35 -4.03 12.37 -15.92
N SER A 36 -3.74 11.53 -16.93
CA SER A 36 -3.03 11.89 -18.17
C SER A 36 -1.64 12.51 -17.98
N ALA A 37 -0.69 11.68 -17.54
CA ALA A 37 0.73 12.03 -17.53
C ALA A 37 1.57 10.90 -18.11
N LYS A 38 2.83 11.21 -18.48
CA LYS A 38 3.81 10.21 -18.86
C LYS A 38 4.54 9.71 -17.62
N TRP A 39 4.33 8.44 -17.31
CA TRP A 39 4.86 7.78 -16.14
C TRP A 39 6.04 6.89 -16.51
N LEU A 40 7.06 6.92 -15.67
CA LEU A 40 8.19 6.01 -15.76
C LEU A 40 8.14 5.04 -14.58
N PRO A 41 7.86 3.74 -14.82
CA PRO A 41 7.94 2.74 -13.77
C PRO A 41 9.40 2.54 -13.36
N ILE A 42 9.64 2.62 -12.06
CA ILE A 42 10.93 2.32 -11.45
C ILE A 42 10.74 1.30 -10.34
N ALA A 43 11.64 0.34 -10.27
CA ALA A 43 11.64 -0.65 -9.22
C ALA A 43 13.06 -0.93 -8.77
N GLU A 44 13.20 -1.30 -7.51
CA GLU A 44 14.45 -1.85 -7.02
C GLU A 44 14.62 -3.29 -7.56
N GLU A 45 15.85 -3.66 -7.92
CA GLU A 45 16.15 -4.92 -8.58
C GLU A 45 15.75 -6.18 -7.79
N SER A 46 15.94 -6.18 -6.47
CA SER A 46 15.48 -7.26 -5.58
C SER A 46 13.97 -7.28 -5.36
N GLY A 47 13.26 -6.24 -5.82
CA GLY A 47 11.82 -6.08 -5.70
C GLY A 47 11.36 -5.64 -4.30
N SER A 48 12.26 -5.02 -3.53
CA SER A 48 11.95 -4.50 -2.19
C SER A 48 10.92 -3.37 -2.25
N TRP A 49 10.98 -2.54 -3.29
CA TRP A 49 9.97 -1.52 -3.57
C TRP A 49 9.82 -1.32 -5.08
N SER A 50 8.65 -0.79 -5.46
CA SER A 50 8.37 -0.32 -6.81
C SER A 50 7.49 0.92 -6.76
N GLY A 51 7.58 1.72 -7.81
CA GLY A 51 6.83 2.94 -7.94
C GLY A 51 6.94 3.56 -9.31
N TRP A 52 6.42 4.77 -9.39
CA TRP A 52 6.22 5.52 -10.60
C TRP A 52 6.75 6.92 -10.37
N VAL A 53 7.38 7.48 -11.39
CA VAL A 53 7.83 8.86 -11.39
C VAL A 53 7.29 9.54 -12.63
N LEU A 54 6.93 10.82 -12.49
CA LEU A 54 6.54 11.62 -13.64
C LEU A 54 7.77 11.89 -14.49
N LEU A 55 7.70 11.53 -15.78
CA LEU A 55 8.81 11.77 -16.70
C LEU A 55 9.15 13.27 -16.79
N GLY A 56 8.13 14.12 -16.67
CA GLY A 56 8.27 15.58 -16.58
C GLY A 56 9.13 16.07 -15.41
N GLU A 57 9.15 15.36 -14.29
CA GLU A 57 9.95 15.70 -13.09
C GLU A 57 11.38 15.15 -13.17
N ILE A 58 11.62 14.14 -14.01
CA ILE A 58 12.96 13.61 -14.26
C ILE A 58 13.75 14.56 -15.18
N PHE A 59 13.08 15.26 -16.10
CA PHE A 59 13.76 16.11 -17.09
C PHE A 59 14.69 17.14 -16.47
N PRO A 60 14.28 17.93 -15.46
CA PRO A 60 15.15 18.93 -14.84
C PRO A 60 16.40 18.32 -14.17
N LEU A 61 16.37 17.04 -13.80
CA LEU A 61 17.51 16.35 -13.20
C LEU A 61 18.58 15.96 -14.22
N ILE A 62 18.20 15.80 -15.49
CA ILE A 62 19.11 15.47 -16.60
C ILE A 62 19.55 16.75 -17.30
N SER A 63 18.62 17.66 -17.59
CA SER A 63 18.91 18.99 -18.09
C SER A 63 17.75 19.94 -17.82
N SER A 64 18.05 21.09 -17.22
CA SER A 64 17.06 22.16 -16.97
C SER A 64 16.43 22.71 -18.26
N GLU A 65 17.11 22.58 -19.40
CA GLU A 65 16.63 23.05 -20.71
C GLU A 65 15.51 22.18 -21.28
N LEU A 66 15.35 20.95 -20.76
CA LEU A 66 14.32 20.00 -21.17
C LEU A 66 13.03 20.13 -20.34
N ALA A 67 13.04 20.97 -19.31
CA ALA A 67 11.90 21.20 -18.44
C ALA A 67 10.72 21.82 -19.22
N GLY A 68 9.58 21.12 -19.26
CA GLY A 68 8.36 21.61 -19.92
C GLY A 68 8.30 21.39 -21.45
N MET A 69 9.29 20.72 -22.04
CA MET A 69 9.29 20.38 -23.47
C MET A 69 8.53 19.09 -23.75
N ALA A 70 7.77 19.04 -24.85
CA ALA A 70 7.22 17.79 -25.37
C ALA A 70 8.34 17.02 -26.08
N LEU A 71 8.81 15.93 -25.47
CA LEU A 71 9.91 15.14 -26.01
C LEU A 71 9.44 14.16 -27.09
N MET A 72 10.33 13.90 -28.05
CA MET A 72 10.15 12.78 -28.97
C MET A 72 10.28 11.45 -28.22
N PRO A 73 9.52 10.40 -28.60
CA PRO A 73 9.58 9.08 -27.93
C PRO A 73 10.99 8.50 -27.82
N GLU A 74 11.87 8.79 -28.79
CA GLU A 74 13.27 8.37 -28.78
C GLU A 74 14.06 8.97 -27.61
N MET A 75 13.80 10.24 -27.29
CA MET A 75 14.43 10.95 -26.17
C MET A 75 13.91 10.41 -24.84
N GLU A 76 12.61 10.08 -24.76
CA GLU A 76 12.01 9.45 -23.57
C GLU A 76 12.63 8.07 -23.29
N ARG A 77 12.90 7.30 -24.34
CA ARG A 77 13.60 6.01 -24.25
C ARG A 77 15.03 6.18 -23.73
N LEU A 78 15.78 7.14 -24.28
CA LEU A 78 17.16 7.42 -23.86
C LEU A 78 17.24 7.84 -22.39
N ILE A 79 16.24 8.55 -21.89
CA ILE A 79 16.14 8.92 -20.47
C ILE A 79 15.96 7.69 -19.59
N GLY A 80 15.06 6.77 -19.97
CA GLY A 80 14.89 5.51 -19.24
C GLY A 80 16.15 4.63 -19.26
N GLU A 81 16.87 4.62 -20.38
CA GLU A 81 18.16 3.92 -20.51
C GLU A 81 19.25 4.56 -19.66
N CYS A 82 19.35 5.89 -19.66
CA CYS A 82 20.30 6.63 -18.83
C CYS A 82 20.09 6.35 -17.34
N LEU A 83 18.83 6.34 -16.88
CA LEU A 83 18.49 6.01 -15.50
C LEU A 83 18.81 4.56 -15.13
N SER A 84 18.69 3.61 -16.08
CA SER A 84 19.03 2.19 -15.85
C SER A 84 20.54 1.92 -15.82
N LEU A 85 21.32 2.80 -16.44
CA LEU A 85 22.79 2.72 -16.51
C LEU A 85 23.47 3.51 -15.39
N SER A 86 22.80 4.50 -14.83
CA SER A 86 23.29 5.25 -13.68
C SER A 86 23.26 4.40 -12.41
N SER A 87 24.33 4.45 -11.62
CA SER A 87 24.45 3.69 -10.37
C SER A 87 23.53 4.22 -9.27
N SER A 88 23.25 5.51 -9.25
CA SER A 88 22.43 6.16 -8.22
C SER A 88 21.75 7.43 -8.78
N PRO A 89 20.81 7.31 -9.73
CA PRO A 89 20.22 8.46 -10.38
C PRO A 89 19.23 9.24 -9.49
N LEU A 90 18.75 8.64 -8.39
CA LEU A 90 17.79 9.25 -7.47
C LEU A 90 18.34 9.27 -6.05
N ASN A 91 18.38 10.43 -5.43
CA ASN A 91 18.81 10.55 -4.03
C ASN A 91 17.64 10.26 -3.08
N LEU A 92 17.42 8.98 -2.76
CA LEU A 92 16.36 8.56 -1.83
C LEU A 92 16.88 8.59 -0.39
N LYS A 93 16.38 9.54 0.42
CA LYS A 93 16.78 9.73 1.82
C LYS A 93 16.26 8.64 2.76
N HIS A 94 15.18 7.95 2.37
CA HIS A 94 14.54 6.94 3.21
C HIS A 94 15.32 5.61 3.18
N PRO A 95 15.68 5.03 4.33
CA PRO A 95 16.47 3.80 4.39
C PRO A 95 15.75 2.59 3.77
N GLU A 96 14.41 2.59 3.74
CA GLU A 96 13.58 1.52 3.17
C GLU A 96 13.50 1.58 1.64
N LEU A 97 13.86 2.73 1.07
CA LEU A 97 13.97 2.92 -0.38
C LEU A 97 15.41 2.75 -0.88
N LYS A 98 16.32 2.24 -0.05
CA LYS A 98 17.68 1.91 -0.51
C LYS A 98 17.61 0.93 -1.68
N TYR A 99 18.37 1.25 -2.71
CA TYR A 99 18.51 0.42 -3.90
C TYR A 99 19.98 0.33 -4.26
N ASN A 100 20.40 -0.82 -4.78
CA ASN A 100 21.73 -0.98 -5.37
C ASN A 100 21.70 -0.64 -6.87
N ARG A 101 20.61 -1.01 -7.54
CA ARG A 101 20.34 -0.68 -8.94
C ARG A 101 18.85 -0.52 -9.18
N LEU A 102 18.48 0.47 -9.98
CA LEU A 102 17.11 0.68 -10.42
C LEU A 102 16.84 -0.07 -11.72
N ARG A 103 15.70 -0.78 -11.74
CA ARG A 103 15.09 -1.29 -12.95
C ARG A 103 14.09 -0.27 -13.43
N VAL A 104 14.35 0.29 -14.60
CA VAL A 104 13.46 1.25 -15.24
C VAL A 104 12.70 0.51 -16.34
N GLY A 105 11.37 0.60 -16.32
CA GLY A 105 10.54 0.01 -17.35
C GLY A 105 10.30 0.97 -18.52
N LYS A 106 9.37 0.59 -19.41
CA LYS A 106 8.97 1.43 -20.54
C LYS A 106 8.08 2.57 -20.04
N VAL A 107 8.23 3.74 -20.68
CA VAL A 107 7.36 4.90 -20.44
C VAL A 107 5.92 4.50 -20.71
N PHE A 108 5.05 4.79 -19.74
CA PHE A 108 3.62 4.57 -19.81
C PHE A 108 2.94 5.92 -20.02
N ASP A 109 2.30 6.08 -21.17
CA ASP A 109 1.51 7.27 -21.51
C ASP A 109 0.02 6.94 -21.28
N GLY A 110 -0.52 7.43 -20.17
CA GLY A 110 -1.91 7.13 -19.81
C GLY A 110 -2.26 7.42 -18.36
N VAL A 111 -3.48 7.02 -17.99
CA VAL A 111 -3.97 7.13 -16.61
C VAL A 111 -3.53 5.89 -15.84
N LEU A 112 -2.73 6.08 -14.79
CA LEU A 112 -2.54 5.04 -13.80
C LEU A 112 -3.89 4.82 -13.10
N SER A 113 -4.50 3.64 -13.30
CA SER A 113 -5.74 3.25 -12.62
C SER A 113 -5.45 2.14 -11.61
N PRO A 114 -4.74 2.46 -10.50
CA PRO A 114 -4.52 1.48 -9.46
C PRO A 114 -5.83 1.21 -8.70
N ALA A 115 -6.02 -0.02 -8.24
CA ALA A 115 -7.19 -0.39 -7.42
C ALA A 115 -7.19 0.28 -6.03
N GLN A 116 -6.09 0.93 -5.65
CA GLN A 116 -5.88 1.59 -4.37
C GLN A 116 -5.02 2.86 -4.55
N PRO A 117 -5.14 3.87 -3.67
CA PRO A 117 -4.26 5.05 -3.68
C PRO A 117 -2.77 4.68 -3.58
N LEU A 118 -1.91 5.52 -4.14
CA LEU A 118 -0.45 5.37 -4.08
C LEU A 118 0.13 6.29 -3.00
N ILE A 119 1.29 5.91 -2.44
CA ILE A 119 2.02 6.78 -1.51
C ILE A 119 2.92 7.67 -2.34
N ARG A 120 2.63 8.97 -2.34
CA ARG A 120 3.49 10.00 -2.90
C ARG A 120 4.48 10.46 -1.83
N ILE A 121 5.76 10.43 -2.16
CA ILE A 121 6.86 10.92 -1.31
C ILE A 121 7.64 11.96 -2.10
N TRP A 122 7.91 13.10 -1.47
CA TRP A 122 8.86 14.05 -2.00
C TRP A 122 10.29 13.63 -1.68
N THR A 123 11.11 13.33 -2.69
CA THR A 123 12.50 12.88 -2.49
C THR A 123 13.48 14.04 -2.27
N GLY A 124 13.00 15.29 -2.38
CA GLY A 124 13.84 16.49 -2.47
C GLY A 124 14.01 16.99 -3.90
N GLU A 125 13.85 16.09 -4.88
CA GLU A 125 14.10 16.36 -6.30
C GLU A 125 12.86 16.07 -7.16
N LEU A 126 12.10 15.02 -6.84
CA LEU A 126 10.90 14.61 -7.57
C LEU A 126 9.88 13.94 -6.65
N ASN A 127 8.67 13.72 -7.16
CA ASN A 127 7.65 12.94 -6.48
C ASN A 127 7.75 11.47 -6.88
N LEU A 128 8.04 10.62 -5.90
CA LEU A 128 7.99 9.17 -6.07
C LEU A 128 6.62 8.64 -5.64
N TRP A 129 5.95 7.96 -6.55
CA TRP A 129 4.65 7.34 -6.32
C TRP A 129 4.80 5.84 -6.14
N LEU A 130 4.83 5.39 -4.88
CA LEU A 130 5.04 3.98 -4.56
C LEU A 130 3.74 3.19 -4.74
N ASP A 131 3.85 2.03 -5.40
CA ASP A 131 2.79 1.02 -5.47
C ASP A 131 3.09 -0.19 -4.58
N LYS A 132 4.38 -0.39 -4.24
CA LYS A 132 4.86 -1.44 -3.36
C LYS A 132 6.03 -0.94 -2.55
N VAL A 133 6.01 -1.18 -1.25
CA VAL A 133 7.15 -0.97 -0.36
C VAL A 133 7.14 -2.04 0.74
N THR A 134 8.31 -2.55 1.09
CA THR A 134 8.47 -3.42 2.27
C THR A 134 8.26 -2.63 3.55
N VAL A 135 7.52 -3.22 4.52
CA VAL A 135 7.08 -2.58 5.77
C VAL A 135 8.18 -1.74 6.43
N CYS A 136 7.92 -0.45 6.66
CA CYS A 136 8.67 0.36 7.62
C CYS A 136 8.37 -0.14 9.03
N GLN A 137 9.34 -0.78 9.70
CA GLN A 137 9.27 -1.04 11.14
C GLN A 137 10.19 -0.06 11.84
N TYR A 138 9.68 1.15 12.14
CA TYR A 138 10.28 1.93 13.21
C TYR A 138 10.06 1.15 14.51
N GLY A 139 11.11 0.98 15.31
CA GLY A 139 11.21 0.03 16.43
C GLY A 139 10.24 0.22 17.60
N ASN A 140 9.15 0.95 17.41
CA ASN A 140 8.15 1.28 18.43
C ASN A 140 6.81 0.56 18.25
N ALA A 141 6.67 -0.34 17.26
CA ALA A 141 5.55 -1.27 17.31
C ALA A 141 5.77 -2.18 18.53
N PRO A 142 4.90 -2.16 19.56
CA PRO A 142 5.02 -3.12 20.64
C PRO A 142 5.00 -4.48 19.98
N ALA A 143 6.08 -5.24 20.14
CA ALA A 143 6.14 -6.61 19.70
C ALA A 143 5.04 -7.34 20.48
N LEU A 144 3.86 -7.44 19.88
CA LEU A 144 2.77 -8.25 20.39
C LEU A 144 3.33 -9.67 20.40
N ASP A 145 3.76 -10.08 21.59
CA ASP A 145 4.15 -11.45 21.83
C ASP A 145 2.92 -12.28 21.49
N LYS A 146 2.97 -12.99 20.37
CA LYS A 146 1.85 -13.81 19.88
C LYS A 146 1.42 -14.85 20.92
N LYS A 147 2.26 -15.11 21.94
CA LYS A 147 1.96 -16.01 23.07
C LYS A 147 1.10 -15.39 24.16
N SER A 148 0.91 -14.07 24.20
CA SER A 148 0.13 -13.37 25.25
C SER A 148 -1.26 -12.91 24.79
N LEU A 149 -1.65 -13.23 23.56
CA LEU A 149 -2.99 -12.95 23.03
C LEU A 149 -3.97 -14.05 23.44
N TYR A 150 -4.79 -13.77 24.44
CA TYR A 150 -5.96 -14.59 24.76
C TYR A 150 -7.17 -14.07 23.98
N CYS A 151 -7.82 -14.94 23.21
CA CYS A 151 -9.09 -14.63 22.55
C CYS A 151 -10.21 -15.48 23.16
N SER A 152 -11.36 -14.85 23.41
CA SER A 152 -12.55 -15.58 23.86
C SER A 152 -13.17 -16.29 22.66
N ILE A 153 -13.00 -17.61 22.60
CA ILE A 153 -13.57 -18.46 21.56
C ILE A 153 -14.91 -19.00 22.07
N HIS A 154 -16.00 -18.66 21.38
CA HIS A 154 -17.34 -19.18 21.65
C HIS A 154 -17.72 -20.22 20.60
N PHE A 155 -17.89 -21.47 21.01
CA PHE A 155 -18.42 -22.53 20.15
C PHE A 155 -19.95 -22.52 20.22
N VAL A 156 -20.59 -21.90 19.23
CA VAL A 156 -22.04 -21.71 19.18
C VAL A 156 -22.65 -22.69 18.17
N ILE A 157 -23.53 -23.58 18.65
CA ILE A 157 -24.20 -24.61 17.83
C ILE A 157 -25.36 -24.06 16.98
N GLY A 158 -25.88 -22.88 17.33
CA GLY A 158 -26.93 -22.19 16.59
C GLY A 158 -27.51 -21.04 17.38
N PHE A 159 -28.49 -20.34 16.81
CA PHE A 159 -29.15 -19.21 17.47
C PHE A 159 -30.64 -19.18 17.16
N SER A 160 -31.40 -18.54 18.05
CA SER A 160 -32.81 -18.24 17.85
C SER A 160 -33.08 -16.78 18.12
N LYS A 161 -33.84 -16.16 17.22
CA LYS A 161 -34.38 -14.82 17.46
C LYS A 161 -35.66 -14.99 18.28
N THR A 162 -35.78 -14.23 19.35
CA THR A 162 -36.97 -14.19 20.19
C THR A 162 -37.35 -12.74 20.47
N CYS A 163 -38.61 -12.51 20.83
CA CYS A 163 -39.06 -11.19 21.25
C CYS A 163 -38.70 -10.96 22.72
N TYR A 164 -38.57 -9.70 23.12
CA TYR A 164 -38.17 -9.35 24.48
C TYR A 164 -39.12 -9.91 25.55
N ARG A 165 -40.42 -9.93 25.28
CA ARG A 165 -41.43 -10.49 26.19
C ARG A 165 -41.16 -11.96 26.52
N SER A 166 -40.89 -12.76 25.50
CA SER A 166 -40.54 -14.18 25.65
C SER A 166 -39.17 -14.42 26.28
N LEU A 167 -38.30 -13.41 26.45
CA LEU A 167 -37.07 -13.53 27.24
C LEU A 167 -37.33 -13.34 28.74
N VAL A 168 -38.26 -12.45 29.08
CA VAL A 168 -38.64 -12.15 30.47
C VAL A 168 -39.44 -13.30 31.08
N ASP A 169 -40.20 -14.01 30.25
CA ASP A 169 -41.06 -15.12 30.67
C ASP A 169 -40.35 -16.49 30.68
N ILE A 170 -39.02 -16.57 30.47
CA ILE A 170 -38.27 -17.84 30.47
C ILE A 170 -37.98 -18.28 31.90
N GLU A 171 -38.40 -19.50 32.24
CA GLU A 171 -38.15 -20.10 33.54
C GLU A 171 -37.37 -21.41 33.45
N VAL A 172 -36.87 -21.87 34.60
CA VAL A 172 -36.15 -23.14 34.70
C VAL A 172 -37.12 -24.28 34.42
N GLY A 173 -36.89 -25.00 33.33
CA GLY A 173 -37.75 -26.09 32.86
C GLY A 173 -38.25 -25.89 31.42
N ASP A 174 -38.15 -24.66 30.90
CA ASP A 174 -38.54 -24.35 29.53
C ASP A 174 -37.55 -24.87 28.50
N VAL A 175 -38.07 -25.24 27.32
CA VAL A 175 -37.28 -25.73 26.20
C VAL A 175 -37.10 -24.63 25.15
N LEU A 176 -35.84 -24.23 24.94
CA LEU A 176 -35.47 -23.26 23.90
C LEU A 176 -35.04 -23.98 22.62
N LEU A 177 -35.86 -23.87 21.57
CA LEU A 177 -35.56 -24.44 20.27
C LEU A 177 -34.53 -23.60 19.53
N ILE A 178 -33.55 -24.26 18.90
CA ILE A 178 -32.57 -23.63 17.99
C ILE A 178 -33.17 -23.60 16.58
N SER A 179 -33.58 -22.42 16.14
CA SER A 179 -34.28 -22.21 14.86
C SER A 179 -33.31 -22.07 13.67
N ASN A 180 -32.07 -21.65 13.93
CA ASN A 180 -31.05 -21.51 12.90
C ASN A 180 -29.78 -22.27 13.29
N ASN A 181 -29.52 -23.36 12.57
CA ASN A 181 -28.38 -24.24 12.81
C ASN A 181 -27.18 -23.76 11.98
N LEU A 182 -26.05 -23.51 12.65
CA LEU A 182 -24.82 -23.08 12.00
C LEU A 182 -23.99 -24.26 11.46
N ALA A 183 -24.36 -25.51 11.75
CA ALA A 183 -23.65 -26.71 11.30
C ALA A 183 -23.78 -27.02 9.79
N TYR A 184 -24.65 -26.31 9.07
CA TYR A 184 -24.92 -26.51 7.64
C TYR A 184 -24.71 -25.25 6.77
N ALA A 185 -23.95 -24.25 7.26
CA ALA A 185 -23.69 -22.99 6.57
C ALA A 185 -22.22 -22.80 6.18
#